data_AF-A0A072PJ66-F1
#
_entry.id   AF-A0A072PJ66-F1
#
_cell.length_a   1.000
_cell.length_b   1.000
_cell.length_c   1.000
_cell.angle_alpha   90.00
_cell.angle_beta   90.00
_cell.angle_gamma   90.00
#
_symmetry.space_group_name_H-M   'P 1'
#
loop_
_entity.id
_entity.type
_entity.pdbx_description
1 polymer ?
#
loop_
_entity_poly.entity_id
_entity_poly.type
_entity_poly.pdbx_seq_one_letter_code
_entity_poly.pdbx_strand_id
1 'polypeptide(L)'
;MAMTLQSMAAACLSRAFPRLASQGVFPRNRAIEEIKREMRLEKSFTIAFLCSIILGHSANWHADSDLGLPLYRSAKRLAETACVTTSQESTISDQRRSIFFDQAMMYWRTILSFVSDDAYIHERTLRSSESLLQVQSAPHPWALIATEMMDAIPEVGATIHAHRQKHGHLCVWKRLHIEDIQKAMSTCERLEHTLIHWALLAEHEILDPGTSSTPISHFLAVSQAYRLTGLIQIYRTFPDIHLSRLKSGESVPAFEEVTLPTADDADNIPDWMPNQWLRELSMYVVDVLMAVPFESYTRSIQAFLYVALSSEMKHAN
;
A
#
# COMPACT_ATOMS: atom_id res chain seq x y z
N MET A 1 4.00 -16.45 19.00
CA MET A 1 5.25 -15.91 18.42
C MET A 1 6.21 -16.99 17.90
N ALA A 2 6.74 -17.90 18.72
CA ALA A 2 7.74 -18.87 18.27
C ALA A 2 7.28 -19.73 17.06
N MET A 3 6.08 -20.31 17.13
CA MET A 3 5.50 -21.09 16.02
C MET A 3 5.27 -20.25 14.76
N THR A 4 4.88 -18.98 14.92
CA THR A 4 4.73 -18.03 13.81
C THR A 4 6.06 -17.82 13.07
N LEU A 5 7.13 -17.55 13.82
CA LEU A 5 8.46 -17.34 13.26
C LEU A 5 9.01 -18.62 12.61
N GLN A 6 8.78 -19.78 13.23
CA GLN A 6 9.16 -21.09 12.65
C GLN A 6 8.44 -21.34 11.32
N SER A 7 7.14 -21.08 11.23
CA SER A 7 6.37 -21.18 9.99
C SER A 7 6.94 -20.30 8.89
N MET A 8 7.15 -19.01 9.18
CA MET A 8 7.67 -18.04 8.23
C MET A 8 9.08 -18.42 7.76
N ALA A 9 9.96 -18.80 8.69
CA ALA A 9 11.32 -19.22 8.37
C ALA A 9 11.34 -20.49 7.50
N ALA A 10 10.52 -21.49 7.84
CA ALA A 10 10.39 -22.72 7.05
C ALA A 10 9.88 -22.44 5.62
N ALA A 11 8.90 -21.55 5.47
CA ALA A 11 8.40 -21.15 4.15
C ALA A 11 9.46 -20.40 3.33
N CYS A 12 10.15 -19.44 3.94
CA CYS A 12 11.24 -18.69 3.28
C CYS A 12 12.35 -19.62 2.80
N LEU A 13 12.82 -20.51 3.69
CA LEU A 13 13.91 -21.43 3.41
C LEU A 13 13.50 -22.58 2.48
N SER A 14 12.20 -22.82 2.28
CA SER A 14 11.72 -23.90 1.40
C SER A 14 12.17 -23.75 -0.05
N ARG A 15 12.45 -22.51 -0.48
CA ARG A 15 13.03 -22.21 -1.81
C ARG A 15 14.40 -22.86 -2.01
N ALA A 16 15.22 -22.92 -0.96
CA ALA A 16 16.53 -23.58 -0.98
C ALA A 16 16.47 -25.03 -0.47
N PHE A 17 15.54 -25.33 0.44
CA PHE A 17 15.38 -26.62 1.11
C PHE A 17 13.92 -27.09 1.05
N PRO A 18 13.47 -27.72 -0.05
CA PRO A 18 12.05 -28.03 -0.29
C PRO A 18 11.36 -28.84 0.82
N ARG A 19 12.12 -29.66 1.56
CA ARG A 19 11.60 -30.43 2.70
C ARG A 19 11.03 -29.57 3.83
N LEU A 20 11.46 -28.31 3.94
CA LEU A 20 10.96 -27.39 4.96
C LEU A 20 9.54 -26.88 4.67
N ALA A 21 9.08 -26.96 3.41
CA ALA A 21 7.73 -26.51 3.04
C ALA A 21 6.65 -27.23 3.87
N SER A 22 6.71 -28.56 3.94
CA SER A 22 5.78 -29.37 4.73
C SER A 22 5.96 -29.18 6.23
N GLN A 23 7.21 -28.98 6.68
CA GLN A 23 7.51 -28.73 8.10
C GLN A 23 6.95 -27.40 8.60
N GLY A 24 6.81 -26.39 7.72
CA GLY A 24 6.23 -25.10 8.05
C GLY A 24 4.71 -25.11 8.26
N VAL A 25 3.99 -26.12 7.74
CA VAL A 25 2.53 -26.18 7.81
C VAL A 25 2.03 -26.44 9.24
N PHE A 26 2.67 -27.35 9.97
CA PHE A 26 2.30 -27.64 11.36
C PHE A 26 2.41 -26.41 12.28
N PRO A 27 3.54 -25.70 12.36
CA PRO A 27 3.66 -24.51 13.21
C PRO A 27 2.74 -23.37 12.73
N ARG A 28 2.46 -23.26 11.41
CA ARG A 28 1.45 -22.33 10.86
C ARG A 28 0.09 -22.57 11.49
N ASN A 29 -0.42 -23.80 11.37
CA ASN A 29 -1.75 -24.16 11.85
C ASN A 29 -1.88 -24.00 13.37
N ARG A 30 -0.87 -24.43 14.12
CA ARG A 30 -0.80 -24.22 15.58
C ARG A 30 -0.83 -22.75 15.97
N ALA A 31 -0.08 -21.90 15.27
CA ALA A 31 -0.10 -20.46 15.53
C ALA A 31 -1.46 -19.82 15.22
N ILE A 32 -2.13 -20.25 14.14
CA ILE A 32 -3.48 -19.77 13.78
C ILE A 32 -4.52 -20.18 14.84
N GLU A 33 -4.48 -21.42 15.32
CA GLU A 33 -5.33 -21.89 16.42
C GLU A 33 -5.14 -21.04 17.67
N GLU A 34 -3.88 -20.72 17.99
CA GLU A 34 -3.52 -19.94 19.17
C GLU A 34 -4.00 -18.48 19.07
N ILE A 35 -3.85 -17.84 17.90
CA ILE A 35 -4.41 -16.50 17.65
C ILE A 35 -5.92 -16.52 17.86
N LYS A 36 -6.63 -17.50 17.31
CA LYS A 36 -8.09 -17.63 17.48
C LYS A 36 -8.47 -17.83 18.95
N ARG A 37 -7.67 -18.60 19.70
CA ARG A 37 -7.85 -18.82 21.14
C ARG A 37 -7.63 -17.52 21.91
N GLU A 38 -6.59 -16.75 21.62
CA GLU A 38 -6.31 -15.46 22.26
C GLU A 38 -7.40 -14.42 21.98
N MET A 39 -7.89 -14.34 20.73
CA MET A 39 -9.02 -13.50 20.36
C MET A 39 -10.28 -13.80 21.19
N ARG A 40 -10.59 -15.09 21.41
CA ARG A 40 -11.75 -15.50 22.21
C ARG A 40 -11.61 -15.18 23.70
N LEU A 41 -10.37 -15.17 24.19
CA LEU A 41 -10.08 -14.93 25.60
C LEU A 41 -9.83 -13.44 25.88
N GLU A 42 -9.85 -12.58 24.86
CA GLU A 42 -9.51 -11.16 24.93
C GLU A 42 -8.15 -10.92 25.62
N LYS A 43 -7.21 -11.85 25.44
CA LYS A 43 -5.86 -11.81 26.01
C LYS A 43 -4.85 -11.34 24.97
N SER A 44 -3.91 -10.49 25.40
CA SER A 44 -2.70 -10.10 24.64
C SER A 44 -2.96 -9.71 23.17
N PHE A 45 -3.52 -8.53 22.94
CA PHE A 45 -3.79 -8.02 21.58
C PHE A 45 -2.52 -7.88 20.74
N THR A 46 -1.39 -7.48 21.34
CA THR A 46 -0.15 -7.19 20.59
C THR A 46 0.47 -8.42 19.95
N ILE A 47 0.63 -9.51 20.71
CA ILE A 47 1.30 -10.71 20.18
C ILE A 47 0.42 -11.36 19.11
N ALA A 48 -0.89 -11.49 19.37
CA ALA A 48 -1.85 -12.01 18.39
C ALA A 48 -1.87 -11.17 17.11
N PHE A 49 -1.85 -9.83 17.23
CA PHE A 49 -1.83 -8.91 16.09
C PHE A 49 -0.56 -9.09 15.26
N LEU A 50 0.62 -9.02 15.90
CA LEU A 50 1.90 -9.18 15.21
C LEU A 50 2.03 -10.58 14.57
N CYS A 51 1.55 -11.63 15.26
CA CYS A 51 1.54 -12.97 14.68
C CYS A 51 0.61 -13.06 13.46
N SER A 52 -0.54 -12.36 13.48
CA SER A 52 -1.46 -12.30 12.35
C SER A 52 -0.84 -11.60 11.15
N ILE A 53 -0.15 -10.48 11.37
CA ILE A 53 0.60 -9.74 10.35
C ILE A 53 1.68 -10.63 9.73
N ILE A 54 2.54 -11.24 10.55
CA ILE A 54 3.65 -12.09 10.07
C ILE A 54 3.11 -13.27 9.24
N LEU A 55 2.12 -13.99 9.76
CA LEU A 55 1.54 -15.14 9.03
C LEU A 55 0.80 -14.71 7.75
N GLY A 56 0.20 -13.52 7.77
CA GLY A 56 -0.56 -12.97 6.65
C GLY A 56 0.35 -12.53 5.51
N HIS A 57 1.40 -11.76 5.81
CA HIS A 57 2.38 -11.33 4.82
C HIS A 57 3.27 -12.47 4.29
N SER A 58 3.37 -13.59 5.03
CA SER A 58 4.06 -14.80 4.57
C SER A 58 3.11 -15.88 4.04
N ALA A 59 1.82 -15.58 3.89
CA ALA A 59 0.82 -16.55 3.45
C ALA A 59 1.10 -17.10 2.05
N ASN A 60 1.43 -16.18 1.14
CA ASN A 60 1.79 -16.52 -0.24
C ASN A 60 3.12 -17.27 -0.37
N TRP A 61 3.93 -17.35 0.69
CA TRP A 61 5.15 -18.19 0.69
C TRP A 61 4.83 -19.68 0.86
N HIS A 62 3.63 -20.01 1.35
CA HIS A 62 3.15 -21.38 1.47
C HIS A 62 2.30 -21.82 0.27
N ALA A 63 1.49 -20.91 -0.27
CA ALA A 63 0.65 -21.15 -1.44
C ALA A 63 0.45 -19.84 -2.20
N ASP A 64 0.80 -19.80 -3.49
CA ASP A 64 0.81 -18.57 -4.29
C ASP A 64 -0.54 -17.82 -4.32
N SER A 65 -1.65 -18.56 -4.18
CA SER A 65 -3.01 -18.00 -4.15
C SER A 65 -3.47 -17.51 -2.76
N ASP A 66 -2.72 -17.78 -1.68
CA ASP A 66 -3.08 -17.38 -0.33
C ASP A 66 -2.65 -15.93 -0.05
N LEU A 67 -3.60 -15.01 -0.21
CA LEU A 67 -3.41 -13.58 0.09
C LEU A 67 -3.40 -13.27 1.61
N GLY A 68 -3.63 -14.26 2.48
CA GLY A 68 -3.68 -14.05 3.92
C GLY A 68 -4.95 -13.33 4.42
N LEU A 69 -6.02 -13.27 3.61
CA LEU A 69 -7.27 -12.56 3.96
C LEU A 69 -7.85 -12.99 5.33
N PRO A 70 -7.93 -14.29 5.70
CA PRO A 70 -8.44 -14.67 7.01
C PRO A 70 -7.63 -14.05 8.17
N LEU A 71 -6.32 -13.92 7.99
CA LEU A 71 -5.42 -13.31 8.98
C LEU A 71 -5.55 -11.79 9.01
N TYR A 72 -5.75 -11.16 7.86
CA TYR A 72 -6.10 -9.73 7.78
C TYR A 72 -7.37 -9.44 8.58
N ARG A 73 -8.43 -10.25 8.39
CA ARG A 73 -9.68 -10.08 9.12
C ARG A 73 -9.49 -10.27 10.63
N SER A 74 -8.67 -11.25 11.04
CA SER A 74 -8.29 -11.44 12.45
C SER A 74 -7.52 -10.25 13.02
N ALA A 75 -6.53 -9.72 12.29
CA ALA A 75 -5.74 -8.58 12.70
C ALA A 75 -6.59 -7.30 12.83
N LYS A 76 -7.48 -7.05 11.86
CA LYS A 76 -8.41 -5.92 11.88
C LYS A 76 -9.31 -5.96 13.12
N ARG A 77 -9.92 -7.11 13.40
CA ARG A 77 -10.75 -7.30 14.61
C ARG A 77 -9.95 -7.05 15.89
N LEU A 78 -8.72 -7.57 15.97
CA LEU A 78 -7.84 -7.33 17.11
C LEU A 78 -7.53 -5.84 17.30
N ALA A 79 -7.29 -5.10 16.21
CA ALA A 79 -7.05 -3.65 16.25
C ALA A 79 -8.30 -2.87 16.69
N GLU A 80 -9.48 -3.25 16.18
CA GLU A 80 -10.77 -2.66 16.56
C GLU A 80 -11.10 -2.91 18.04
N THR A 81 -10.92 -4.14 18.54
CA THR A 81 -11.13 -4.47 19.96
C THR A 81 -10.15 -3.73 20.88
N ALA A 82 -8.89 -3.58 20.47
CA ALA A 82 -7.91 -2.79 21.20
C ALA A 82 -8.29 -1.30 21.24
N CYS A 83 -8.94 -0.78 20.19
CA CYS A 83 -9.42 0.59 20.15
C CYS A 83 -10.58 0.82 21.15
N VAL A 84 -11.57 -0.07 21.18
CA VAL A 84 -12.76 0.07 22.03
C VAL A 84 -12.39 0.05 23.52
N THR A 85 -11.51 -0.86 23.93
CA THR A 85 -11.07 -1.00 25.33
C THR A 85 -10.26 0.21 25.85
N THR A 86 -9.67 1.00 24.95
CA THR A 86 -8.87 2.19 25.26
C THR A 86 -9.74 3.42 25.64
N SER A 87 -11.06 3.35 25.51
CA SER A 87 -11.94 4.54 25.59
C SER A 87 -12.30 5.00 27.02
N GLN A 88 -12.09 4.17 28.05
CA GLN A 88 -12.58 4.48 29.41
C GLN A 88 -11.50 4.86 30.44
N GLU A 89 -10.22 4.51 30.23
CA GLU A 89 -9.11 4.82 31.16
C GLU A 89 -7.73 4.53 30.50
N SER A 90 -7.48 5.03 29.29
CA SER A 90 -6.28 4.64 28.54
C SER A 90 -4.99 5.34 28.95
N THR A 91 -3.92 4.56 29.01
CA THR A 91 -2.56 5.11 29.10
C THR A 91 -2.10 5.64 27.74
N ILE A 92 -1.16 6.59 27.75
CA ILE A 92 -0.47 7.06 26.52
C ILE A 92 0.12 5.88 25.73
N SER A 93 0.56 4.83 26.41
CA SER A 93 1.09 3.63 25.76
C SER A 93 0.03 2.87 24.96
N ASP A 94 -1.22 2.80 25.45
CA ASP A 94 -2.31 2.11 24.76
C ASP A 94 -2.76 2.89 23.52
N GLN A 95 -2.80 4.22 23.62
CA GLN A 95 -3.04 5.09 22.47
C GLN A 95 -1.98 4.91 21.37
N ARG A 96 -0.69 4.98 21.73
CA ARG A 96 0.43 4.76 20.78
C ARG A 96 0.36 3.39 20.12
N ARG A 97 0.04 2.35 20.89
CA ARG A 97 -0.12 0.99 20.39
C ARG A 97 -1.27 0.87 19.39
N SER A 98 -2.42 1.48 19.70
CA SER A 98 -3.56 1.45 18.79
C SER A 98 -3.28 2.22 17.50
N ILE A 99 -2.55 3.34 17.58
CA ILE A 99 -2.11 4.10 16.40
C ILE A 99 -1.19 3.25 15.53
N PHE A 100 -0.21 2.57 16.15
CA PHE A 100 0.70 1.66 15.46
C PHE A 100 -0.06 0.54 14.73
N PHE A 101 -1.05 -0.09 15.37
CA PHE A 101 -1.84 -1.13 14.70
C PHE A 101 -2.65 -0.59 13.54
N ASP A 102 -3.26 0.58 13.69
CA ASP A 102 -4.04 1.18 12.61
C ASP A 102 -3.17 1.50 11.39
N GLN A 103 -2.01 2.12 11.61
CA GLN A 103 -1.02 2.37 10.55
C GLN A 103 -0.53 1.07 9.88
N ALA A 104 -0.22 0.03 10.66
CA ALA A 104 0.14 -1.28 10.12
C ALA A 104 -0.97 -1.86 9.23
N MET A 105 -2.23 -1.70 9.63
CA MET A 105 -3.38 -2.13 8.84
C MET A 105 -3.56 -1.30 7.56
N MET A 106 -3.25 0.01 7.58
CA MET A 106 -3.29 0.84 6.36
C MET A 106 -2.34 0.31 5.28
N TYR A 107 -1.11 -0.06 5.66
CA TYR A 107 -0.15 -0.66 4.71
C TYR A 107 -0.66 -1.99 4.16
N TRP A 108 -1.15 -2.89 5.01
CA TRP A 108 -1.66 -4.18 4.55
C TRP A 108 -2.88 -4.01 3.64
N ARG A 109 -3.79 -3.08 3.99
CA ARG A 109 -4.92 -2.67 3.14
C ARG A 109 -4.45 -2.18 1.77
N THR A 110 -3.38 -1.37 1.74
CA THR A 110 -2.79 -0.85 0.51
C THR A 110 -2.39 -1.97 -0.43
N ILE A 111 -1.69 -3.00 0.06
CA ILE A 111 -1.27 -4.11 -0.81
C ILE A 111 -2.48 -4.92 -1.28
N LEU A 112 -3.40 -5.24 -0.36
CA LEU A 112 -4.53 -6.11 -0.65
C LEU A 112 -5.52 -5.49 -1.64
N SER A 113 -5.67 -4.16 -1.65
CA SER A 113 -6.63 -3.49 -2.54
C SER A 113 -6.29 -3.64 -4.03
N PHE A 114 -5.03 -3.87 -4.38
CA PHE A 114 -4.61 -4.12 -5.77
C PHE A 114 -4.87 -5.55 -6.24
N VAL A 115 -5.16 -6.48 -5.32
CA VAL A 115 -5.20 -7.92 -5.60
C VAL A 115 -6.47 -8.63 -5.09
N SER A 116 -7.37 -7.94 -4.41
CA SER A 116 -8.55 -8.55 -3.80
C SER A 116 -9.79 -7.65 -3.82
N ASP A 117 -10.92 -8.25 -4.18
CA ASP A 117 -12.27 -7.66 -4.11
C ASP A 117 -12.97 -7.85 -2.74
N ASP A 118 -12.26 -8.28 -1.70
CA ASP A 118 -12.87 -8.50 -0.38
C ASP A 118 -13.37 -7.18 0.21
N ALA A 119 -14.70 -7.06 0.35
CA ALA A 119 -15.36 -5.87 0.89
C ALA A 119 -14.80 -5.46 2.27
N TYR A 120 -14.31 -6.42 3.06
CA TYR A 120 -13.76 -6.17 4.40
C TYR A 120 -12.42 -5.39 4.38
N ILE A 121 -11.70 -5.41 3.25
CA ILE A 121 -10.52 -4.56 3.02
C ILE A 121 -10.94 -3.09 2.89
N HIS A 122 -12.11 -2.84 2.29
CA HIS A 122 -12.57 -1.52 1.88
C HIS A 122 -13.28 -0.75 3.01
N GLU A 123 -13.76 -1.46 4.03
CA GLU A 123 -14.25 -0.88 5.28
C GLU A 123 -13.10 -0.16 6.02
N ARG A 124 -13.18 1.16 6.15
CA ARG A 124 -12.24 1.97 6.94
C ARG A 124 -12.24 1.54 8.41
N THR A 125 -11.06 1.51 9.03
CA THR A 125 -10.96 1.37 10.48
C THR A 125 -11.63 2.58 11.16
N LEU A 126 -12.30 2.35 12.28
CA LEU A 126 -13.19 3.32 12.95
C LEU A 126 -12.52 4.61 13.47
N ARG A 127 -11.19 4.74 13.43
CA ARG A 127 -10.52 5.97 13.91
C ARG A 127 -10.57 7.03 12.82
N SER A 128 -11.22 8.16 13.12
CA SER A 128 -11.24 9.32 12.23
C SER A 128 -9.81 9.87 12.05
N SER A 129 -9.53 10.26 10.80
CA SER A 129 -8.28 10.90 10.34
C SER A 129 -7.83 12.06 11.25
N GLU A 130 -8.77 12.74 11.91
CA GLU A 130 -8.51 13.91 12.76
C GLU A 130 -7.73 13.60 14.04
N SER A 131 -7.84 12.38 14.59
CA SER A 131 -7.13 12.01 15.85
C SER A 131 -5.69 11.55 15.64
N LEU A 132 -5.30 11.22 14.40
CA LEU A 132 -3.96 10.73 14.04
C LEU A 132 -2.97 11.89 13.82
N LEU A 133 -3.48 13.06 13.41
CA LEU A 133 -2.70 14.26 13.10
C LEU A 133 -1.99 14.88 14.32
N GLN A 134 -2.48 14.65 15.55
CA GLN A 134 -1.89 15.25 16.75
C GLN A 134 -0.80 14.39 17.42
N VAL A 135 -0.59 13.13 17.01
CA VAL A 135 0.30 12.19 17.74
C VAL A 135 1.39 11.53 16.87
N GLN A 136 1.34 11.68 15.55
CA GLN A 136 2.37 11.09 14.69
C GLN A 136 3.34 12.14 14.16
N SER A 137 4.38 12.38 14.94
CA SER A 137 5.55 13.09 14.42
C SER A 137 6.63 12.10 13.95
N ALA A 138 6.63 10.84 14.41
CA ALA A 138 7.59 9.83 13.97
C ALA A 138 7.01 8.93 12.86
N PRO A 139 7.81 8.56 11.84
CA PRO A 139 7.35 7.70 10.75
C PRO A 139 7.10 6.26 11.23
N HIS A 140 6.08 5.63 10.64
CA HIS A 140 5.75 4.22 10.89
C HIS A 140 6.55 3.29 9.95
N PRO A 141 7.08 2.16 10.43
CA PRO A 141 7.91 1.26 9.61
C PRO A 141 7.26 0.77 8.31
N TRP A 142 5.93 0.63 8.29
CA TRP A 142 5.18 0.17 7.11
C TRP A 142 4.29 1.23 6.48
N ALA A 143 3.79 2.18 7.27
CA ALA A 143 2.85 3.19 6.81
C ALA A 143 3.54 4.50 6.47
N LEU A 144 4.88 4.49 6.55
CA LEU A 144 5.74 5.63 6.29
C LEU A 144 5.28 6.84 7.13
N ILE A 145 5.19 7.99 6.49
CA ILE A 145 4.59 9.18 7.06
C ILE A 145 3.08 9.02 6.80
N ALA A 146 2.35 8.50 7.80
CA ALA A 146 0.93 8.19 7.60
C ALA A 146 0.16 9.49 7.39
N THR A 147 -0.41 9.60 6.20
CA THR A 147 -0.95 10.83 5.62
C THR A 147 -2.21 10.48 4.84
N GLU A 148 -2.94 11.50 4.39
CA GLU A 148 -4.09 11.35 3.48
C GLU A 148 -3.76 10.50 2.23
N MET A 149 -2.48 10.46 1.82
CA MET A 149 -1.99 9.59 0.75
C MET A 149 -2.23 8.10 1.05
N MET A 150 -2.01 7.65 2.29
CA MET A 150 -2.22 6.25 2.69
C MET A 150 -3.69 5.83 2.74
N ASP A 151 -4.62 6.80 2.64
CA ASP A 151 -6.04 6.54 2.36
C ASP A 151 -6.36 6.53 0.87
N ALA A 152 -5.71 7.39 0.08
CA ALA A 152 -5.91 7.48 -1.36
C ALA A 152 -5.37 6.25 -2.11
N ILE A 153 -4.15 5.78 -1.82
CA ILE A 153 -3.52 4.67 -2.57
C ILE A 153 -4.34 3.36 -2.50
N PRO A 154 -4.85 2.93 -1.33
CA PRO A 154 -5.73 1.77 -1.29
C PRO A 154 -6.97 1.92 -2.17
N GLU A 155 -7.57 3.11 -2.22
CA GLU A 155 -8.75 3.39 -3.05
C GLU A 155 -8.41 3.37 -4.55
N VAL A 156 -7.22 3.85 -4.93
CA VAL A 156 -6.67 3.67 -6.28
C VAL A 156 -6.58 2.20 -6.63
N GLY A 157 -5.95 1.40 -5.75
CA GLY A 157 -5.78 -0.04 -5.95
C GLY A 157 -7.10 -0.76 -6.14
N ALA A 158 -8.06 -0.50 -5.24
CA ALA A 158 -9.40 -1.07 -5.28
C ALA A 158 -10.13 -0.74 -6.59
N THR A 159 -10.10 0.54 -6.99
CA THR A 159 -10.80 1.01 -8.19
C THR A 159 -10.21 0.37 -9.45
N ILE A 160 -8.89 0.30 -9.55
CA ILE A 160 -8.18 -0.27 -10.69
C ILE A 160 -8.35 -1.80 -10.74
N HIS A 161 -8.26 -2.47 -9.59
CA HIS A 161 -8.47 -3.91 -9.50
C HIS A 161 -9.88 -4.28 -9.94
N ALA A 162 -10.90 -3.64 -9.38
CA ALA A 162 -12.29 -3.86 -9.76
C ALA A 162 -12.55 -3.56 -11.24
N HIS A 163 -11.94 -2.49 -11.79
CA HIS A 163 -12.03 -2.17 -13.21
C HIS A 163 -11.45 -3.30 -14.08
N ARG A 164 -10.23 -3.77 -13.76
CA ARG A 164 -9.55 -4.85 -14.52
C ARG A 164 -10.32 -6.17 -14.44
N GLN A 165 -10.86 -6.52 -13.27
CA GLN A 165 -11.67 -7.74 -13.09
C GLN A 165 -12.97 -7.69 -13.90
N LYS A 166 -13.72 -6.58 -13.83
CA LYS A 166 -15.02 -6.45 -14.47
C LYS A 166 -14.94 -6.25 -15.98
N HIS A 167 -13.91 -5.56 -16.46
CA HIS A 167 -13.85 -5.08 -17.84
C HIS A 167 -12.71 -5.69 -18.68
N GLY A 168 -11.70 -6.29 -18.06
CA GLY A 168 -10.51 -6.79 -18.78
C GLY A 168 -10.78 -7.91 -19.79
N HIS A 169 -11.91 -8.62 -19.67
CA HIS A 169 -12.28 -9.74 -20.54
C HIS A 169 -13.63 -9.55 -21.26
N LEU A 170 -14.19 -8.34 -21.24
CA LEU A 170 -15.48 -8.09 -21.88
C LEU A 170 -15.37 -8.07 -23.41
N CYS A 171 -16.08 -8.99 -24.07
CA CYS A 171 -16.24 -8.96 -25.52
C CYS A 171 -17.43 -8.08 -25.97
N VAL A 172 -18.41 -7.85 -25.08
CA VAL A 172 -19.64 -7.11 -25.40
C VAL A 172 -19.88 -6.04 -24.34
N TRP A 173 -20.09 -4.81 -24.82
CA TRP A 173 -20.34 -3.65 -23.99
C TRP A 173 -21.84 -3.43 -23.78
N LYS A 174 -22.23 -3.19 -22.53
CA LYS A 174 -23.60 -2.86 -22.12
C LYS A 174 -23.58 -1.49 -21.44
N ARG A 175 -24.74 -0.82 -21.42
CA ARG A 175 -24.89 0.48 -20.76
C ARG A 175 -24.42 0.47 -19.30
N LEU A 176 -24.72 -0.60 -18.54
CA LEU A 176 -24.26 -0.72 -17.16
C LEU A 176 -22.72 -0.71 -17.01
N HIS A 177 -21.98 -1.24 -17.99
CA HIS A 177 -20.52 -1.20 -17.97
C HIS A 177 -19.99 0.22 -18.20
N ILE A 178 -20.70 1.01 -19.03
CA ILE A 178 -20.35 2.41 -19.29
C ILE A 178 -20.56 3.23 -18.00
N GLU A 179 -21.69 3.03 -17.32
CA GLU A 179 -22.00 3.69 -16.04
C GLU A 179 -20.98 3.31 -14.95
N ASP A 180 -20.59 2.03 -14.87
CA ASP A 180 -19.56 1.54 -13.96
C ASP A 180 -18.18 2.19 -14.24
N ILE A 181 -17.78 2.28 -15.51
CA ILE A 181 -16.51 2.91 -15.91
C ILE A 181 -16.52 4.41 -15.60
N GLN A 182 -17.62 5.11 -15.89
CA GLN A 182 -17.76 6.53 -15.58
C GLN A 182 -17.61 6.79 -14.08
N LYS A 183 -18.24 5.94 -13.25
CA LYS A 183 -18.08 6.03 -11.79
C LYS A 183 -16.63 5.80 -11.37
N ALA A 184 -15.96 4.79 -11.94
CA ALA A 184 -14.56 4.53 -11.64
C ALA A 184 -13.65 5.69 -12.07
N MET A 185 -13.91 6.29 -13.23
CA MET A 185 -13.20 7.46 -13.74
C MET A 185 -13.36 8.66 -12.81
N SER A 186 -14.58 9.01 -12.39
CA SER A 186 -14.80 10.11 -11.43
C SER A 186 -14.12 9.88 -10.08
N THR A 187 -14.08 8.64 -9.59
CA THR A 187 -13.29 8.29 -8.41
C THR A 187 -11.80 8.52 -8.63
N CYS A 188 -11.27 8.09 -9.78
CA CYS A 188 -9.86 8.27 -10.13
C CYS A 188 -9.47 9.73 -10.36
N GLU A 189 -10.34 10.58 -10.92
CA GLU A 189 -10.10 12.02 -11.06
C GLU A 189 -9.95 12.69 -9.68
N ARG A 190 -10.83 12.35 -8.74
CA ARG A 190 -10.72 12.84 -7.35
C ARG A 190 -9.43 12.37 -6.69
N LEU A 191 -9.09 11.09 -6.85
CA LEU A 191 -7.87 10.52 -6.28
C LEU A 191 -6.60 11.10 -6.91
N GLU A 192 -6.61 11.33 -8.22
CA GLU A 192 -5.53 12.02 -8.93
C GLU A 192 -5.34 13.42 -8.35
N HIS A 193 -6.43 14.20 -8.21
CA HIS A 193 -6.38 15.53 -7.61
C HIS A 193 -5.79 15.50 -6.19
N THR A 194 -6.18 14.55 -5.34
CA THR A 194 -5.58 14.38 -4.01
C THR A 194 -4.09 14.08 -4.10
N LEU A 195 -3.70 13.14 -4.95
CA LEU A 195 -2.31 12.70 -5.07
C LEU A 195 -1.41 13.77 -5.69
N ILE A 196 -1.86 14.56 -6.67
CA ILE A 196 -1.01 15.60 -7.29
C ILE A 196 -0.78 16.83 -6.40
N HIS A 197 -1.74 17.16 -5.53
CA HIS A 197 -1.66 18.35 -4.65
C HIS A 197 -1.10 18.04 -3.26
N TRP A 198 -0.98 16.76 -2.90
CA TRP A 198 -0.41 16.39 -1.61
C TRP A 198 1.02 16.95 -1.45
N ALA A 199 1.27 17.70 -0.38
CA ALA A 199 2.61 18.19 -0.06
C ALA A 199 3.29 17.19 0.87
N LEU A 200 4.51 16.77 0.53
CA LEU A 200 5.34 16.07 1.51
C LEU A 200 5.68 17.03 2.64
N LEU A 201 5.64 16.54 3.87
CA LEU A 201 6.15 17.27 5.03
C LEU A 201 7.64 17.51 4.85
N ALA A 202 8.11 18.68 5.26
CA ALA A 202 9.53 18.96 5.28
C ALA A 202 10.23 18.10 6.35
N GLU A 203 11.49 17.71 6.11
CA GLU A 203 12.22 16.78 6.99
C GLU A 203 12.28 17.26 8.45
N HIS A 204 12.36 18.57 8.67
CA HIS A 204 12.42 19.18 10.00
C HIS A 204 11.08 19.13 10.77
N GLU A 205 9.97 18.84 10.08
CA GLU A 205 8.64 18.70 10.69
C GLU A 205 8.40 17.26 11.19
N ILE A 206 9.30 16.34 10.85
CA ILE A 206 9.20 14.92 11.18
C ILE A 206 10.19 14.61 12.31
N LEU A 207 9.71 13.94 13.36
CA LEU A 207 10.57 13.39 14.40
C LEU A 207 11.38 12.22 13.85
N ASP A 208 12.69 12.31 14.04
CA ASP A 208 13.61 11.23 13.74
C ASP A 208 13.27 9.99 14.59
N PRO A 209 13.03 8.81 13.97
CA PRO A 209 12.83 7.56 14.71
C PRO A 209 14.08 7.11 15.49
N GLY A 210 15.24 7.75 15.29
CA GLY A 210 16.49 7.47 16.00
C GLY A 210 17.24 6.26 15.45
N THR A 211 16.86 5.77 14.27
CA THR A 211 17.52 4.63 13.62
C THR A 211 18.52 5.12 12.59
N SER A 212 19.82 5.01 12.88
CA SER A 212 20.89 5.45 11.98
C SER A 212 20.84 4.82 10.58
N SER A 213 20.36 3.58 10.46
CA SER A 213 20.22 2.88 9.18
C SER A 213 19.02 3.36 8.34
N THR A 214 18.12 4.17 8.90
CA THR A 214 16.88 4.60 8.23
C THR A 214 16.57 6.05 8.62
N PRO A 215 17.30 7.02 8.06
CA PRO A 215 16.98 8.45 8.19
C PRO A 215 15.60 8.79 7.60
N ILE A 216 15.08 9.96 7.99
CA ILE A 216 13.78 10.49 7.55
C ILE A 216 13.71 10.60 6.03
N SER A 217 14.80 11.01 5.37
CA SER A 217 14.91 11.06 3.91
C SER A 217 14.52 9.75 3.21
N HIS A 218 14.79 8.57 3.81
CA HIS A 218 14.36 7.29 3.24
C HIS A 218 12.85 7.10 3.31
N PHE A 219 12.18 7.59 4.37
CA PHE A 219 10.73 7.54 4.49
C PHE A 219 10.06 8.49 3.50
N LEU A 220 10.60 9.69 3.33
CA LEU A 220 10.12 10.68 2.35
C LEU A 220 10.25 10.13 0.92
N ALA A 221 11.43 9.60 0.56
CA ALA A 221 11.68 9.02 -0.75
C ALA A 221 10.70 7.88 -1.08
N VAL A 222 10.48 6.94 -0.15
CA VAL A 222 9.53 5.84 -0.37
C VAL A 222 8.09 6.35 -0.40
N SER A 223 7.73 7.38 0.38
CA SER A 223 6.39 7.97 0.35
C SER A 223 6.09 8.63 -1.00
N GLN A 224 7.07 9.36 -1.55
CA GLN A 224 6.98 9.93 -2.89
C GLN A 224 6.87 8.81 -3.94
N ALA A 225 7.61 7.72 -3.80
CA ALA A 225 7.50 6.58 -4.70
C ALA A 225 6.09 5.93 -4.68
N TYR A 226 5.45 5.80 -3.51
CA TYR A 226 4.06 5.32 -3.40
C TYR A 226 3.07 6.27 -4.10
N ARG A 227 3.20 7.57 -3.85
CA ARG A 227 2.37 8.61 -4.48
C ARG A 227 2.45 8.54 -6.01
N LEU A 228 3.66 8.56 -6.55
CA LEU A 228 3.91 8.51 -7.99
C LEU A 228 3.44 7.18 -8.60
N THR A 229 3.64 6.07 -7.90
CA THR A 229 3.12 4.76 -8.34
C THR A 229 1.60 4.77 -8.43
N GLY A 230 0.90 5.39 -7.46
CA GLY A 230 -0.56 5.57 -7.52
C GLY A 230 -0.99 6.33 -8.77
N LEU A 231 -0.33 7.45 -9.08
CA LEU A 231 -0.58 8.25 -10.27
C LEU A 231 -0.33 7.46 -11.57
N ILE A 232 0.79 6.75 -11.66
CA ILE A 232 1.11 5.87 -12.81
C ILE A 232 -0.01 4.84 -13.02
N GLN A 233 -0.50 4.20 -11.95
CA GLN A 233 -1.57 3.22 -12.06
C GLN A 233 -2.89 3.85 -12.55
N ILE A 234 -3.23 5.06 -12.08
CA ILE A 234 -4.40 5.81 -12.58
C ILE A 234 -4.24 6.09 -14.07
N TYR A 235 -3.15 6.73 -14.47
CA TYR A 235 -2.92 7.18 -15.85
C TYR A 235 -2.84 6.03 -16.85
N ARG A 236 -2.28 4.88 -16.44
CA ARG A 236 -2.28 3.66 -17.24
C ARG A 236 -3.69 3.10 -17.44
N THR A 237 -4.51 3.14 -16.40
CA THR A 237 -5.84 2.50 -16.41
C THR A 237 -6.90 3.40 -17.04
N PHE A 238 -6.77 4.72 -16.89
CA PHE A 238 -7.67 5.74 -17.42
C PHE A 238 -6.88 6.79 -18.21
N PRO A 239 -6.53 6.51 -19.49
CA PRO A 239 -5.71 7.39 -20.31
C PRO A 239 -6.30 8.80 -20.51
N ASP A 240 -7.63 8.94 -20.48
CA ASP A 240 -8.28 10.25 -20.62
C ASP A 240 -7.93 11.21 -19.48
N ILE A 241 -7.73 10.70 -18.26
CA ILE A 241 -7.26 11.49 -17.12
C ILE A 241 -5.83 11.96 -17.38
N HIS A 242 -4.98 11.07 -17.90
CA HIS A 242 -3.60 11.40 -18.24
C HIS A 242 -3.52 12.44 -19.37
N LEU A 243 -4.30 12.27 -20.44
CA LEU A 243 -4.36 13.24 -21.53
C LEU A 243 -4.82 14.60 -21.02
N SER A 244 -5.83 14.64 -20.15
CA SER A 244 -6.28 15.89 -19.53
C SER A 244 -5.17 16.59 -18.73
N ARG A 245 -4.33 15.81 -18.02
CA ARG A 245 -3.15 16.32 -17.31
C ARG A 245 -2.09 16.89 -18.27
N LEU A 246 -1.76 16.16 -19.34
CA LEU A 246 -0.80 16.62 -20.34
C LEU A 246 -1.27 17.92 -21.01
N LYS A 247 -2.59 18.06 -21.23
CA LYS A 247 -3.20 19.29 -21.78
C LYS A 247 -3.16 20.47 -20.83
N SER A 248 -3.33 20.24 -19.52
CA SER A 248 -3.34 21.36 -18.56
C SER A 248 -1.97 22.02 -18.45
N GLY A 249 -0.88 21.26 -18.62
CA GLY A 249 0.49 21.76 -18.47
C GLY A 249 0.78 22.33 -17.08
N GLU A 250 -0.07 22.03 -16.09
CA GLU A 250 0.00 22.59 -14.76
C GLU A 250 1.19 22.03 -13.98
N SER A 251 2.04 22.92 -13.47
CA SER A 251 3.08 22.55 -12.52
C SER A 251 2.43 22.18 -11.19
N VAL A 252 2.60 20.93 -10.76
CA VAL A 252 2.03 20.41 -9.51
C VAL A 252 3.11 19.83 -8.61
N PRO A 253 2.95 19.88 -7.27
CA PRO A 253 3.94 19.41 -6.31
C PRO A 253 4.42 17.97 -6.55
N ALA A 254 3.59 17.09 -7.10
CA ALA A 254 3.96 15.71 -7.41
C ALA A 254 5.14 15.58 -8.37
N PHE A 255 5.30 16.52 -9.30
CA PHE A 255 6.25 16.41 -10.40
C PHE A 255 7.36 17.46 -10.36
N GLU A 256 7.47 18.25 -9.28
CA GLU A 256 8.49 19.31 -9.16
C GLU A 256 9.92 18.80 -9.31
N GLU A 257 10.19 17.59 -8.80
CA GLU A 257 11.52 16.97 -8.85
C GLU A 257 11.77 16.15 -10.13
N VAL A 258 10.77 16.01 -11.02
CA VAL A 258 10.84 15.13 -12.19
C VAL A 258 10.81 15.91 -13.48
N THR A 259 11.79 15.69 -14.35
CA THR A 259 11.76 16.24 -15.70
C THR A 259 10.95 15.31 -16.61
N LEU A 260 9.75 15.74 -16.99
CA LEU A 260 8.83 14.95 -17.81
C LEU A 260 8.62 15.61 -19.19
N PRO A 261 8.30 14.82 -20.23
CA PRO A 261 7.95 15.38 -21.53
C PRO A 261 6.78 16.36 -21.41
N THR A 262 6.91 17.54 -22.02
CA THR A 262 5.84 18.56 -22.11
C THR A 262 5.35 18.69 -23.54
N ALA A 263 4.07 18.94 -23.73
CA ALA A 263 3.50 19.14 -25.06
C ALA A 263 3.71 20.59 -25.48
N ASP A 264 4.23 20.80 -26.70
CA ASP A 264 4.37 22.16 -27.27
C ASP A 264 3.00 22.76 -27.62
N ASP A 265 2.03 21.90 -27.98
CA ASP A 265 0.66 22.26 -28.32
C ASP A 265 -0.31 21.34 -27.55
N ALA A 266 -1.10 21.93 -26.64
CA ALA A 266 -2.06 21.21 -25.81
C ALA A 266 -3.19 20.56 -26.65
N ASP A 267 -3.51 21.11 -27.82
CA ASP A 267 -4.55 20.55 -28.68
C ASP A 267 -4.03 19.41 -29.56
N ASN A 268 -2.71 19.22 -29.66
CA ASN A 268 -2.08 18.23 -30.53
C ASN A 268 -0.96 17.44 -29.81
N ILE A 269 -1.36 16.62 -28.84
CA ILE A 269 -0.46 15.72 -28.11
C ILE A 269 -0.08 14.54 -29.03
N PRO A 270 1.22 14.29 -29.30
CA PRO A 270 1.64 13.14 -30.10
C PRO A 270 1.30 11.80 -29.45
N ASP A 271 0.90 10.80 -30.24
CA ASP A 271 0.50 9.46 -29.76
C ASP A 271 1.59 8.74 -28.92
N TRP A 272 2.87 9.02 -29.17
CA TRP A 272 3.98 8.42 -28.42
C TRP A 272 4.18 9.03 -27.03
N MET A 273 3.72 10.26 -26.83
CA MET A 273 4.06 11.08 -25.67
C MET A 273 3.49 10.52 -24.36
N PRO A 274 2.21 10.07 -24.26
CA PRO A 274 1.69 9.48 -23.03
C PRO A 274 2.48 8.27 -22.55
N ASN A 275 2.86 7.38 -23.47
CA ASN A 275 3.64 6.19 -23.12
C ASN A 275 5.06 6.54 -22.68
N GLN A 276 5.70 7.51 -23.36
CA GLN A 276 7.02 7.99 -22.94
C GLN A 276 6.95 8.66 -21.57
N TRP A 277 5.94 9.49 -21.31
CA TRP A 277 5.76 10.17 -20.03
C TRP A 277 5.64 9.17 -18.88
N LEU A 278 4.82 8.13 -19.03
CA LEU A 278 4.67 7.08 -18.00
C LEU A 278 5.97 6.29 -17.78
N ARG A 279 6.74 6.06 -18.85
CA ARG A 279 8.04 5.39 -18.77
C ARG A 279 9.06 6.24 -18.01
N GLU A 280 9.20 7.53 -18.35
CA GLU A 280 10.12 8.44 -17.67
C GLU A 280 9.75 8.59 -16.19
N LEU A 281 8.47 8.76 -15.88
CA LEU A 281 8.02 8.81 -14.50
C LEU A 281 8.31 7.49 -13.75
N SER A 282 8.13 6.35 -14.40
CA SER A 282 8.43 5.05 -13.79
C SER A 282 9.93 4.86 -13.53
N MET A 283 10.79 5.31 -14.46
CA MET A 283 12.24 5.28 -14.29
C MET A 283 12.67 6.18 -13.12
N TYR A 284 12.11 7.38 -13.02
CA TYR A 284 12.34 8.26 -11.88
C TYR A 284 11.98 7.58 -10.55
N VAL A 285 10.82 6.93 -10.46
CA VAL A 285 10.43 6.21 -9.23
C VAL A 285 11.42 5.10 -8.90
N VAL A 286 11.92 4.37 -9.91
CA VAL A 286 12.96 3.36 -9.69
C VAL A 286 14.24 3.98 -9.15
N ASP A 287 14.69 5.11 -9.71
CA ASP A 287 15.89 5.82 -9.24
C ASP A 287 15.75 6.29 -7.79
N VAL A 288 14.59 6.84 -7.42
CA VAL A 288 14.26 7.21 -6.03
C VAL A 288 14.36 5.99 -5.10
N LEU A 289 13.81 4.85 -5.53
CA LEU A 289 13.88 3.62 -4.74
C LEU A 289 15.30 3.05 -4.68
N MET A 290 16.10 3.17 -5.73
CA MET A 290 17.49 2.69 -5.76
C MET A 290 18.40 3.52 -4.85
N ALA A 291 18.15 4.81 -4.72
CA ALA A 291 18.92 5.71 -3.85
C ALA A 291 18.85 5.33 -2.35
N VAL A 292 17.80 4.63 -1.93
CA VAL A 292 17.66 4.14 -0.55
C VAL A 292 18.65 2.97 -0.31
N PRO A 293 19.58 3.01 0.64
CA PRO A 293 20.50 1.90 0.93
C PRO A 293 19.81 0.56 1.22
N PHE A 294 20.54 -0.54 1.02
CA PHE A 294 20.03 -1.89 1.27
C PHE A 294 19.70 -2.12 2.76
N GLU A 295 20.45 -1.49 3.66
CA GLU A 295 20.32 -1.57 5.11
C GLU A 295 19.09 -0.83 5.64
N SER A 296 18.43 -0.04 4.80
CA SER A 296 17.24 0.72 5.20
C SER A 296 16.05 -0.21 5.48
N TYR A 297 15.39 -0.03 6.62
CA TYR A 297 14.21 -0.81 6.99
C TYR A 297 13.01 -0.57 6.07
N THR A 298 12.98 0.58 5.38
CA THR A 298 11.96 0.87 4.36
C THR A 298 12.09 -0.02 3.11
N ARG A 299 13.21 -0.75 2.90
CA ARG A 299 13.33 -1.69 1.78
C ARG A 299 12.28 -2.79 1.80
N SER A 300 11.85 -3.22 2.99
CA SER A 300 10.88 -4.31 3.16
C SER A 300 9.50 -4.04 2.53
N ILE A 301 9.16 -2.77 2.29
CA ILE A 301 7.87 -2.36 1.72
C ILE A 301 7.94 -1.92 0.26
N GLN A 302 9.13 -1.90 -0.36
CA GLN A 302 9.29 -1.42 -1.73
C GLN A 302 8.96 -2.45 -2.82
N ALA A 303 8.92 -3.74 -2.46
CA ALA A 303 8.70 -4.83 -3.42
C ALA A 303 7.42 -4.64 -4.24
N PHE A 304 6.34 -4.16 -3.60
CA PHE A 304 5.08 -3.85 -4.27
C PHE A 304 5.25 -2.78 -5.35
N LEU A 305 6.04 -1.74 -5.10
CA LEU A 305 6.25 -0.63 -6.03
C LEU A 305 6.95 -1.12 -7.30
N TYR A 306 8.03 -1.90 -7.17
CA TYR A 306 8.72 -2.47 -8.33
C TYR A 306 7.80 -3.33 -9.21
N VAL A 307 6.93 -4.14 -8.59
CA VAL A 307 5.96 -4.95 -9.32
C VAL A 307 4.95 -4.06 -10.05
N ALA A 308 4.42 -3.03 -9.38
CA ALA A 308 3.47 -2.10 -9.98
C ALA A 308 4.06 -1.32 -11.18
N LEU A 309 5.33 -0.93 -11.11
CA LEU A 309 6.03 -0.18 -12.15
C LEU A 309 6.47 -1.05 -13.35
N SER A 310 6.60 -2.36 -13.15
CA SER A 310 7.13 -3.29 -14.16
C SER A 310 6.40 -3.25 -15.51
N SER A 311 5.11 -2.90 -15.52
CA SER A 311 4.30 -2.81 -16.73
C SER A 311 4.69 -1.65 -17.65
N GLU A 312 5.32 -0.60 -17.13
CA GLU A 312 5.79 0.57 -17.88
C GLU A 312 7.22 0.42 -18.39
N MET A 313 8.00 -0.50 -17.81
CA MET A 313 9.42 -0.69 -18.14
C MET A 313 9.66 -1.60 -19.35
N LYS A 314 8.64 -1.88 -20.17
CA LYS A 314 8.80 -2.71 -21.36
C LYS A 314 9.68 -1.96 -22.37
N HIS A 315 10.75 -2.60 -22.81
CA HIS A 315 11.49 -2.11 -23.97
C HIS A 315 10.57 -2.13 -25.18
N ALA A 316 10.45 -1.00 -25.87
CA ALA A 316 9.86 -0.94 -27.20
C ALA A 316 10.76 -1.79 -28.11
N ASN A 317 10.25 -2.96 -28.52
CA ASN A 317 10.83 -3.75 -29.60
C ASN A 317 10.18 -3.32 -30.92
#